data_AF-D6PDH6-F1
#
_entry.id   AF-D6PDH6-F1
#
_cell.length_a   1.000
_cell.length_b   1.000
_cell.length_c   1.000
_cell.angle_alpha   90.00
_cell.angle_beta   90.00
_cell.angle_gamma   90.00
#
_symmetry.space_group_name_H-M   'P 1'
#
loop_
_entity.id
_entity.type
_entity.pdbx_description
1 polymer ?
#
loop_
_entity_poly.entity_id
_entity_poly.type
_entity_poly.pdbx_seq_one_letter_code
_entity_poly.pdbx_strand_id
1 'polypeptide(L)' 'MNLNKKSDLLLKAFEIIEDGIKNRDSLFHTLTMSSFDGKNISSRVMVLRDFCKKTRTLRFHSDVRSSKVKI' A
#
# COMPACT_ATOMS: atom_id res chain seq x y z
N MET A 1 22.08 -9.12 3.48
CA MET A 1 21.01 -9.31 2.49
C MET A 1 21.55 -8.95 1.11
N ASN A 2 21.38 -9.81 0.11
CA ASN A 2 21.86 -9.54 -1.24
C ASN A 2 20.73 -8.92 -2.09
N LEU A 3 20.81 -7.62 -2.39
CA LEU A 3 19.80 -6.91 -3.18
C LEU A 3 19.73 -7.37 -4.65
N ASN A 4 20.75 -8.07 -5.14
CA ASN A 4 20.75 -8.66 -6.49
C ASN A 4 19.99 -10.00 -6.56
N LYS A 5 19.60 -10.55 -5.40
CA LYS A 5 18.82 -11.79 -5.31
C LYS A 5 17.34 -11.45 -5.11
N LYS A 6 16.54 -11.68 -6.16
CA LYS A 6 15.12 -11.33 -6.22
C LYS A 6 14.29 -11.84 -5.03
N SER A 7 14.58 -13.05 -4.53
CA SER A 7 13.87 -13.62 -3.38
C SER A 7 14.11 -12.83 -2.10
N ASP A 8 15.34 -12.37 -1.90
CA ASP A 8 15.76 -11.66 -0.69
C ASP A 8 15.20 -10.23 -0.72
N LEU A 9 15.17 -9.61 -1.91
CA LEU A 9 14.52 -8.31 -2.13
C LEU A 9 13.02 -8.38 -1.87
N LEU A 10 12.34 -9.43 -2.36
CA LEU A 10 10.90 -9.61 -2.15
C LEU A 10 10.56 -9.79 -0.67
N LEU A 11 11.35 -10.62 0.04
CA LEU A 11 11.20 -10.80 1.48
C LEU A 11 11.31 -9.44 2.19
N LYS A 12 12.31 -8.64 1.80
CA LYS A 12 12.50 -7.32 2.42
C LYS A 12 11.37 -6.35 2.16
N ALA A 13 10.86 -6.32 0.93
CA ALA A 13 9.70 -5.49 0.59
C ALA A 13 8.50 -5.85 1.49
N PHE A 14 8.27 -7.14 1.73
CA PHE A 14 7.20 -7.58 2.62
C PHE A 14 7.43 -7.18 4.08
N GLU A 15 8.64 -7.31 4.60
CA GLU A 15 8.97 -6.85 5.97
C GLU A 15 8.71 -5.36 6.15
N ILE A 16 9.10 -4.54 5.17
CA ILE A 16 8.92 -3.09 5.20
C ILE A 16 7.43 -2.72 5.19
N ILE A 17 6.62 -3.41 4.38
CA ILE A 17 5.17 -3.20 4.34
C ILE A 17 4.52 -3.64 5.67
N GLU A 18 4.95 -4.76 6.24
CA GLU A 18 4.45 -5.25 7.54
C GLU A 18 4.79 -4.32 8.71
N ASP A 19 5.99 -3.73 8.69
CA ASP A 19 6.38 -2.70 9.65
C ASP A 19 5.46 -1.49 9.55
N GLY A 20 5.19 -1.00 8.34
CA GLY A 20 4.33 0.17 8.10
C GLY A 20 2.92 0.04 8.69
N ILE A 21 2.38 -1.18 8.81
CA ILE A 21 1.07 -1.40 9.44
C ILE A 21 1.10 -1.09 10.94
N LYS A 22 2.20 -1.43 11.63
CA LYS A 22 2.33 -1.35 13.09
C LYS A 22 3.02 -0.06 13.55
N ASN A 23 3.97 0.42 12.77
CA ASN A 23 4.81 1.56 13.08
C ASN A 23 4.28 2.82 12.39
N ARG A 24 3.67 3.72 13.16
CA ARG A 24 3.08 4.96 12.65
C ARG A 24 4.11 5.92 12.05
N ASP A 25 5.34 5.87 12.54
CA ASP A 25 6.44 6.73 12.09
C ASP A 25 7.18 6.15 10.88
N SER A 26 6.83 4.93 10.46
CA SER A 26 7.34 4.32 9.26
C SER A 26 6.90 5.10 8.02
N LEU A 27 7.81 5.31 7.07
CA LEU A 27 7.46 5.88 5.76
C LEU A 27 6.43 5.03 5.00
N PHE A 28 6.29 3.76 5.37
CA PHE A 28 5.34 2.81 4.78
C PHE A 28 4.01 2.73 5.55
N HIS A 29 3.81 3.58 6.57
CA HIS A 29 2.52 3.69 7.26
C HIS A 29 1.40 4.21 6.37
N THR A 30 1.76 4.95 5.32
CA THR A 30 0.83 5.47 4.34
C THR A 30 1.24 5.06 2.93
N LEU A 31 0.25 4.91 2.06
CA LEU A 31 0.46 4.72 0.62
C LEU A 31 -0.17 5.89 -0.15
N THR A 32 0.42 6.21 -1.30
CA THR A 32 -0.25 7.04 -2.30
C THR A 32 -1.07 6.11 -3.19
N MET A 33 -2.39 6.20 -3.08
CA MET A 33 -3.33 5.50 -3.94
C MET A 33 -3.75 6.44 -5.07
N SER A 34 -3.50 6.01 -6.31
CA SER A 34 -3.91 6.70 -7.52
C SER A 34 -5.03 5.93 -8.20
N SER A 35 -6.06 6.64 -8.63
CA SER A 35 -7.22 6.08 -9.30
C SER A 35 -7.49 6.82 -10.60
N PHE A 36 -7.96 6.10 -11.62
CA PHE A 36 -8.24 6.64 -12.95
C PHE A 36 -9.70 6.38 -13.31
N ASP A 37 -10.43 7.43 -13.65
CA ASP A 37 -11.87 7.38 -13.98
C ASP A 37 -12.14 7.29 -15.50
N GLY A 38 -11.11 7.01 -16.30
CA GLY A 38 -11.17 7.06 -17.77
C GLY A 38 -10.82 8.43 -18.37
N LYS A 39 -10.74 9.48 -17.55
CA LYS A 39 -10.40 10.85 -18.01
C LYS A 39 -9.30 11.50 -17.17
N ASN A 40 -9.36 11.38 -15.85
CA ASN A 40 -8.47 12.05 -14.91
C ASN A 40 -7.83 11.04 -13.96
N ILE A 41 -6.60 11.34 -13.55
CA ILE A 41 -5.91 10.64 -12.46
C ILE A 41 -6.10 11.45 -11.19
N SER A 42 -6.55 10.79 -10.12
CA SER A 42 -6.65 11.35 -8.79
C SER A 42 -5.77 10.56 -7.82
N SER A 43 -4.89 11.24 -7.10
CA SER A 43 -3.96 10.63 -6.13
C SER A 43 -4.29 11.08 -4.72
N ARG A 44 -4.27 10.17 -3.75
CA ARG A 44 -4.46 10.49 -2.32
C ARG A 44 -3.59 9.64 -1.43
N VAL A 45 -3.17 10.23 -0.30
CA VAL A 45 -2.51 9.50 0.78
C VAL A 45 -3.55 8.73 1.59
N MET A 46 -3.31 7.44 1.80
CA MET A 46 -4.16 6.52 2.55
C MET A 46 -3.32 5.84 3.63
N VAL A 47 -3.91 5.60 4.79
CA VAL A 47 -3.23 4.81 5.85
C VAL A 47 -3.30 3.33 5.48
N LEU A 48 -2.14 2.66 5.47
CA LEU A 48 -2.07 1.21 5.29
C LEU A 48 -2.58 0.53 6.57
N ARG A 49 -3.55 -0.37 6.41
CA ARG A 49 -4.23 -1.05 7.54
C ARG A 49 -3.86 -2.50 7.67
N ASP A 50 -3.59 -3.17 6.56
CA ASP A 50 -3.15 -4.56 6.59
C ASP A 50 -2.45 -4.97 5.28
N PHE A 51 -1.70 -6.07 5.34
CA PHE A 51 -1.03 -6.70 4.21
C PHE A 51 -1.08 -8.22 4.31
N CYS A 52 -1.56 -8.87 3.24
CA CYS A 52 -1.52 -10.32 3.11
C CYS A 52 -0.47 -10.75 2.10
N LYS A 53 0.65 -11.32 2.57
CA LYS A 53 1.73 -11.86 1.72
C LYS A 53 1.25 -12.91 0.71
N LYS A 54 0.35 -13.81 1.14
CA LYS A 54 -0.15 -14.94 0.33
C LYS A 54 -0.97 -14.45 -0.87
N THR A 55 -1.84 -13.47 -0.66
CA THR A 55 -2.73 -12.93 -1.71
C THR A 55 -2.19 -11.64 -2.33
N ARG A 56 -1.06 -11.12 -1.83
CA ARG A 56 -0.44 -9.85 -2.21
C ARG A 56 -1.41 -8.66 -2.13
N THR A 57 -2.24 -8.66 -1.08
CA THR A 57 -3.30 -7.66 -0.90
C THR A 57 -2.85 -6.60 0.10
N LEU A 58 -2.94 -5.32 -0.28
CA LEU A 58 -2.85 -4.18 0.63
C LEU A 58 -4.27 -3.74 1.00
N ARG A 59 -4.52 -3.50 2.28
CA ARG A 59 -5.82 -3.01 2.76
C ARG A 59 -5.68 -1.62 3.32
N PHE A 60 -6.64 -0.77 2.99
CA PHE A 60 -6.83 0.55 3.58
C PHE A 60 -8.32 0.79 3.78
N HIS A 61 -8.67 1.71 4.67
CA HIS A 61 -10.07 2.12 4.87
C HIS A 61 -10.37 3.39 4.07
N SER A 62 -11.59 3.51 3.56
CA SER A 62 -12.08 4.75 2.95
C SER A 62 -13.54 5.00 3.30
N ASP A 63 -13.95 6.25 3.24
CA ASP A 63 -15.37 6.61 3.27
C ASP A 63 -16.03 6.18 1.95
N VAL A 64 -17.12 5.42 2.04
CA VAL A 64 -17.90 4.93 0.89
C VAL A 64 -18.41 6.06 -0.01
N ARG A 65 -18.62 7.26 0.54
CA ARG A 65 -19.10 8.43 -0.20
C ARG A 65 -18.02 9.09 -1.06
N SER A 66 -16.75 8.76 -0.81
CA SER A 66 -15.61 9.34 -1.52
C SER A 66 -15.66 9.05 -3.02
N SER A 67 -15.24 10.02 -3.83
CA SER A 67 -15.13 9.84 -5.30
C SER A 67 -14.32 8.60 -5.69
N LYS A 68 -13.26 8.27 -4.94
CA LYS A 68 -12.41 7.09 -5.19
C LYS A 68 -13.12 5.72 -5.09
N VAL A 69 -14.29 5.65 -4.45
CA VAL A 69 -15.08 4.41 -4.33
C VAL A 69 -16.06 4.27 -5.50
N LYS A 70 -16.39 5.38 -6.18
CA LYS A 70 -17.35 5.44 -7.28
C LYS A 70 -16.70 5.25 -8.66
N ILE A 71 -15.45 4.81 -8.68
CA ILE A 71 -14.66 4.55 -9.89
C ILE A 71 -14.98 3.14 -10.38
#